data_AF-A0A089VK76-F1
#
_entry.id   AF-A0A089VK76-F1
#
_cell.length_a   1.000
_cell.length_b   1.000
_cell.length_c   1.000
_cell.angle_alpha   90.00
_cell.angle_beta   90.00
_cell.angle_gamma   90.00
#
_symmetry.space_group_name_H-M   'P 1'
#
loop_
_entity.id
_entity.type
_entity.pdbx_description
1 polymer ?
#
loop_
_entity_poly.entity_id
_entity_poly.type
_entity_poly.pdbx_seq_one_letter_code
_entity_poly.pdbx_strand_id
1 'polypeptide(L)' 'NFFQENEQLAFGPGLVVPGIHYSDDKMLQCRVFAYADTQRYRLGPNYLMLPVNAPKCAHHNNHFDGPMNF' A
#
# COMPACT_ATOMS: atom_id res chain seq x y z
N ASN A 1 2.10 19.13 -5.57
CA ASN A 1 3.55 19.11 -5.23
C ASN A 1 4.14 17.81 -5.75
N PHE A 2 5.16 17.85 -6.62
CA PHE A 2 5.65 16.64 -7.31
C PHE A 2 6.15 15.56 -6.35
N PHE A 3 6.92 15.91 -5.32
CA PHE A 3 7.42 14.91 -4.38
C PHE A 3 6.29 14.27 -3.58
N GLN A 4 5.35 15.07 -3.08
CA GLN A 4 4.23 14.59 -2.27
C GLN A 4 3.22 13.75 -3.08
N GLU A 5 3.05 14.05 -4.37
CA GLU A 5 2.04 13.40 -5.21
C GLU A 5 2.61 12.31 -6.13
N ASN A 6 3.87 12.39 -6.56
CA ASN A 6 4.45 11.39 -7.47
C ASN A 6 5.46 10.48 -6.77
N GLU A 7 6.44 11.05 -6.09
CA GLU A 7 7.52 10.26 -5.48
C GLU A 7 7.03 9.39 -4.31
N GLN A 8 6.00 9.86 -3.60
CA GLN A 8 5.41 9.13 -2.48
C GLN A 8 4.31 8.13 -2.87
N LEU A 9 3.97 8.00 -4.16
CA LEU A 9 3.01 7.01 -4.62
C LEU A 9 3.50 5.59 -4.33
N ALA A 10 2.58 4.74 -3.87
CA ALA A 10 2.86 3.37 -3.49
C ALA A 10 1.88 2.39 -4.17
N PHE A 11 2.25 1.89 -5.34
CA PHE A 11 1.46 0.90 -6.08
C PHE A 11 1.83 -0.53 -5.69
N GLY A 12 0.88 -1.46 -5.73
CA GLY A 12 1.20 -2.87 -5.54
C GLY A 12 0.08 -3.79 -6.02
N PRO A 13 0.40 -4.95 -6.63
CA PRO A 13 -0.61 -5.91 -7.08
C PRO A 13 -1.37 -6.58 -5.92
N GLY A 14 -0.85 -6.45 -4.68
CA GLY A 14 -1.54 -6.89 -3.46
C GLY A 14 -2.79 -6.09 -3.10
N LEU A 15 -2.98 -4.90 -3.69
CA LEU A 15 -4.10 -4.01 -3.40
C LEU A 15 -5.24 -4.27 -4.39
N VAL A 16 -6.07 -5.27 -4.09
CA VAL A 16 -7.22 -5.66 -4.93
C VAL A 16 -8.55 -5.30 -4.27
N VAL A 17 -9.58 -5.09 -5.10
CA VAL A 17 -10.97 -4.86 -4.65
C VAL A 17 -11.78 -6.15 -4.75
N PRO A 18 -12.90 -6.28 -4.00
CA PRO A 18 -13.79 -7.43 -4.10
C PRO A 18 -14.20 -7.72 -5.55
N GLY A 19 -14.13 -9.00 -5.95
CA GLY A 19 -14.40 -9.45 -7.32
C GLY A 19 -13.17 -9.64 -8.21
N ILE A 20 -11.97 -9.25 -7.73
CA ILE A 20 -10.69 -9.53 -8.39
C ILE A 20 -9.94 -10.61 -7.59
N HIS A 21 -9.42 -11.61 -8.29
CA HIS A 21 -8.72 -12.73 -7.69
C HIS A 21 -7.35 -12.96 -8.33
N TYR A 22 -6.45 -13.56 -7.56
CA TYR A 22 -5.13 -13.94 -8.02
C TYR A 22 -5.18 -15.28 -8.77
N SER A 23 -4.33 -15.42 -9.78
CA SER A 23 -3.99 -16.71 -10.38
C SER A 23 -2.82 -17.36 -9.64
N ASP A 24 -2.58 -18.64 -9.91
CA ASP A 24 -1.41 -19.39 -9.40
C ASP A 24 -0.12 -19.08 -10.18
N ASP A 25 0.00 -17.87 -10.72
CA ASP A 25 1.24 -17.39 -11.31
C ASP A 25 2.27 -17.12 -10.21
N LYS A 26 3.37 -17.89 -10.24
CA LYS A 26 4.46 -17.80 -9.26
C LYS A 26 5.08 -16.40 -9.19
N MET A 27 5.19 -15.71 -10.31
CA MET A 27 5.72 -14.35 -10.34
C MET A 27 4.72 -13.35 -9.74
N LEU A 28 3.43 -13.53 -10.01
CA LEU A 28 2.39 -12.70 -9.39
C LEU A 28 2.40 -12.85 -7.86
N GLN A 29 2.45 -14.08 -7.36
CA GLN A 29 2.49 -14.37 -5.93
C GLN A 29 3.70 -13.71 -5.25
N CYS A 30 4.89 -13.79 -5.85
CA CYS A 30 6.08 -13.10 -5.34
C CYS A 30 5.91 -11.57 -5.34
N ARG A 31 5.29 -10.99 -6.38
CA ARG A 31 5.07 -9.54 -6.47
C ARG A 31 4.06 -9.05 -5.44
N VAL A 32 3.02 -9.83 -5.12
CA VAL A 32 2.05 -9.45 -4.08
C VAL A 32 2.75 -9.19 -2.74
N PHE A 33 3.74 -10.00 -2.40
CA PHE A 33 4.58 -9.80 -1.22
C PHE A 33 5.54 -8.61 -1.36
N ALA A 34 6.36 -8.60 -2.42
CA ALA A 34 7.53 -7.73 -2.54
C ALA A 34 7.18 -6.22 -2.49
N TYR A 35 6.04 -5.82 -3.06
CA TYR A 35 5.65 -4.40 -3.09
C TYR A 35 5.29 -3.86 -1.70
N ALA A 36 4.59 -4.65 -0.88
CA ALA A 36 4.24 -4.21 0.48
C ALA A 36 5.49 -4.12 1.38
N ASP A 37 6.44 -5.05 1.19
CA ASP A 37 7.71 -5.05 1.93
C ASP A 37 8.55 -3.80 1.63
N THR A 38 8.83 -3.54 0.34
CA THR A 38 9.66 -2.38 -0.04
C THR A 38 9.04 -1.04 0.36
N GLN A 39 7.71 -0.92 0.36
CA GLN A 39 7.02 0.32 0.72
C GLN A 39 7.15 0.66 2.19
N ARG A 40 7.08 -0.34 3.07
CA ARG A 40 7.30 -0.13 4.51
C ARG A 40 8.69 0.39 4.82
N TYR A 41 9.69 -0.08 4.10
CA TYR A 41 11.06 0.43 4.21
C TYR A 41 11.20 1.84 3.61
N ARG A 42 10.68 2.06 2.39
CA ARG A 42 10.87 3.29 1.63
C ARG A 42 10.11 4.50 2.19
N LEU A 43 8.87 4.31 2.62
CA LEU A 43 7.96 5.40 3.02
C LEU A 43 7.56 5.32 4.50
N GLY A 44 7.84 4.19 5.16
CA GLY A 44 7.41 3.92 6.52
C GLY A 44 6.17 3.01 6.57
N PRO A 45 5.83 2.51 7.77
CA PRO A 45 4.74 1.56 7.98
C PRO A 45 3.35 2.15 7.70
N ASN A 46 3.16 3.44 7.98
CA ASN A 46 1.89 4.15 7.79
C ASN A 46 1.79 4.86 6.42
N TYR A 47 2.54 4.39 5.41
CA TYR A 47 2.54 4.99 4.06
C TYR A 47 1.16 5.01 3.37
N LEU A 48 0.24 4.13 3.80
CA LEU A 48 -1.14 4.08 3.31
C LEU A 48 -2.01 5.23 3.86
N MET A 49 -1.57 5.92 4.93
CA MET A 49 -2.27 7.10 5.46
C MET A 49 -1.94 8.37 4.67
N LEU A 50 -0.84 8.39 3.92
CA LEU A 50 -0.45 9.54 3.10
C LEU A 50 -1.59 9.93 2.15
N PRO A 51 -1.92 11.22 1.98
CA PRO A 51 -3.09 11.65 1.20
C PRO A 51 -3.14 11.10 -0.23
N VAL A 52 -1.97 10.82 -0.83
CA VAL A 52 -1.85 10.26 -2.17
C VAL A 52 -2.16 8.76 -2.25
N ASN A 53 -1.93 8.02 -1.17
CA ASN A 53 -2.12 6.57 -1.08
C ASN A 53 -3.39 6.18 -0.31
N ALA A 54 -3.97 7.11 0.45
CA ALA A 54 -5.15 6.86 1.26
C ALA A 54 -6.36 6.50 0.39
N PRO A 55 -7.16 5.49 0.79
CA PRO A 55 -8.38 5.16 0.09
C PRO A 55 -9.37 6.31 0.20
N LYS A 56 -10.15 6.54 -0.86
CA LYS A 56 -11.21 7.56 -0.88
C LYS A 56 -12.48 7.12 -0.12
N CYS A 57 -12.57 5.85 0.26
CA CYS A 57 -13.68 5.31 1.03
C CYS A 57 -13.35 5.25 2.52
N ALA A 58 -14.40 5.14 3.35
CA ALA A 58 -14.22 4.86 4.77
C ALA A 58 -13.47 3.53 4.95
N HIS A 59 -12.39 3.57 5.73
CA HIS A 59 -11.60 2.39 6.05
C HIS A 59 -11.62 2.20 7.57
N HIS A 60 -11.83 0.97 8.00
CA HIS A 60 -11.86 0.59 9.41
C HIS A 60 -11.00 -0.66 9.57
N ASN A 61 -9.92 -0.54 10.33
CA ASN A 61 -9.06 -1.65 10.70
C ASN A 61 -8.68 -1.51 12.19
N ASN A 62 -8.10 -2.56 12.76
CA ASN A 62 -7.58 -2.56 14.13
C ASN A 62 -6.05 -2.40 14.13
N HIS A 63 -5.49 -1.64 13.19
CA HIS A 63 -4.07 -1.30 13.21
C HIS A 63 -3.86 -0.07 14.09
N PHE A 64 -2.85 -0.14 14.96
CA PHE A 64 -2.52 0.92 15.90
C PHE A 64 -1.02 1.24 15.79
N ASP A 65 -0.65 2.46 16.19
CA ASP A 65 0.71 2.96 16.28
C ASP A 65 1.50 2.99 14.95
N GLY A 66 2.83 2.89 15.05
CA GLY A 66 3.77 3.05 13.95
C GLY A 66 4.33 4.48 13.82
N PRO A 67 5.59 4.64 13.38
CA PRO A 67 6.14 5.95 13.07
C PRO A 67 5.29 6.67 12.00
N MET A 68 5.15 7.98 12.17
CA MET A 68 4.30 8.83 11.32
C MET A 68 2.82 8.38 11.32
N ASN A 69 2.25 8.14 12.51
CA ASN A 69 0.82 7.92 12.69
C ASN A 69 0.11 9.29 12.82
N PHE A 70 -0.75 9.65 11.86
CA PHE A 70 -1.40 10.97 11.76
C PHE A 70 -2.88 10.86 11.40
#